data_AF-J9C1J4-F1
#
_entry.id   AF-J9C1J4-F1
#
_cell.length_a   1.000
_cell.length_b   1.000
_cell.length_c   1.000
_cell.angle_alpha   90.00
_cell.angle_beta   90.00
_cell.angle_gamma   90.00
#
_symmetry.space_group_name_H-M   'P 1'
#
loop_
_entity.id
_entity.type
_entity.pdbx_description
1 polymer ?
#
loop_
_entity_poly.entity_id
_entity_poly.type
_entity_poly.pdbx_seq_one_letter_code
_entity_poly.pdbx_strand_id
1 'polypeptide(L)' 'MLSAQTYQQSIGFLRILNGENPLDNTGIHPESYELTKRLLQEANLS' A
#
# COMPACT_ATOMS: atom_id res chain seq x y z
N MET A 1 21.95 7.88 -8.83
CA MET A 1 21.11 8.30 -7.69
C MET A 1 19.69 7.85 -7.97
N LEU A 2 19.12 6.96 -7.16
CA LEU A 2 17.71 6.59 -7.28
C LEU A 2 16.92 7.82 -6.80
N SER A 3 16.22 8.52 -7.71
CA SER A 3 15.43 9.68 -7.30
C SER A 3 14.24 9.20 -6.47
N ALA A 4 13.78 10.02 -5.51
CA ALA A 4 12.56 9.74 -4.75
C ALA A 4 11.37 9.43 -5.66
N GLN A 5 11.37 10.01 -6.87
CA GLN A 5 10.39 9.75 -7.91
C GLN A 5 10.51 8.34 -8.51
N THR A 6 11.72 7.85 -8.77
CA THR A 6 11.93 6.46 -9.20
C THR A 6 11.51 5.47 -8.12
N TYR A 7 11.79 5.78 -6.84
CA TYR A 7 11.34 4.96 -5.71
C TYR A 7 9.81 4.92 -5.64
N GLN A 8 9.14 6.08 -5.69
CA GLN A 8 7.67 6.16 -5.65
C GLN A 8 7.00 5.43 -6.81
N GLN A 9 7.56 5.48 -8.02
CA GLN A 9 7.02 4.73 -9.16
C GLN A 9 7.26 3.22 -9.06
N SER A 10 8.33 2.79 -8.40
CA SER A 10 8.71 1.38 -8.34
C SER A 10 8.09 0.64 -7.15
N ILE A 11 7.82 1.34 -6.03
CA ILE A 11 7.34 0.73 -4.79
C ILE A 11 5.97 0.03 -4.98
N GLY A 12 5.11 0.54 -5.88
CA GLY A 12 3.82 -0.08 -6.21
C GLY A 12 3.91 -1.43 -6.92
N PHE A 13 5.08 -1.81 -7.43
CA PHE A 13 5.33 -3.11 -8.06
C PHE A 13 6.07 -4.09 -7.15
N LEU A 14 6.58 -3.62 -6.00
CA LEU A 14 7.30 -4.44 -5.03
C LEU A 14 6.33 -4.94 -3.97
N ARG A 15 6.17 -6.26 -3.88
CA ARG A 15 5.38 -6.90 -2.83
C ARG A 15 6.29 -7.24 -1.64
N ILE A 16 5.97 -6.74 -0.45
CA ILE A 16 6.72 -7.03 0.78
C ILE A 16 6.01 -8.17 1.53
N LEU A 17 6.53 -9.39 1.39
CA LEU A 17 5.93 -10.63 1.90
C LEU A 17 5.70 -10.62 3.44
N ASN A 18 6.47 -9.84 4.20
CA ASN A 18 6.35 -9.68 5.66
C ASN A 18 6.08 -8.22 6.07
N GLY A 19 5.33 -7.45 5.28
CA GLY A 19 4.92 -6.10 5.66
C GLY A 19 4.08 -6.12 6.95
N GLU A 20 4.35 -5.22 7.88
CA GLU A 20 3.53 -5.06 9.10
C GLU A 20 2.07 -4.72 8.77
N ASN A 21 1.84 -4.12 7.60
CA ASN A 21 0.52 -3.77 7.13
C ASN A 21 0.05 -4.80 6.09
N PRO A 22 -1.09 -5.50 6.29
CA PRO A 22 -1.60 -6.48 5.33
C PRO A 22 -1.86 -5.89 3.93
N LEU A 23 -2.00 -4.56 3.82
CA LEU A 23 -2.11 -3.85 2.55
C LEU A 23 -0.80 -3.84 1.72
N ASP A 24 0.37 -3.99 2.34
CA ASP A 24 1.68 -4.03 1.66
C ASP A 24 1.87 -5.29 0.81
N ASN A 25 1.05 -6.32 1.07
CA ASN A 25 0.99 -7.54 0.26
C ASN A 25 0.02 -7.41 -0.94
N THR A 26 -0.65 -6.27 -1.07
CA THR A 26 -1.57 -5.98 -2.17
C THR A 26 -0.95 -4.99 -3.15
N GLY A 27 -1.51 -4.85 -4.35
CA GLY A 27 -1.09 -3.82 -5.31
C GLY A 27 -1.59 -2.41 -4.97
N ILE A 28 -2.10 -2.19 -3.76
CA ILE A 28 -2.63 -0.88 -3.34
C ILE A 28 -1.45 0.03 -3.03
N HIS A 29 -1.44 1.20 -3.65
CA HIS A 29 -0.38 2.17 -3.41
C HIS A 29 -0.54 2.82 -2.01
N PRO A 30 0.56 3.11 -1.28
CA PRO A 30 0.50 3.65 0.09
C PRO A 30 -0.33 4.93 0.25
N GLU A 31 -0.40 5.76 -0.80
CA GLU A 31 -1.24 6.97 -0.81
C GLU A 31 -2.74 6.67 -0.62
N SER A 32 -3.16 5.45 -0.95
CA SER A 32 -4.54 5.00 -0.86
C SER A 32 -4.85 4.25 0.43
N TYR A 33 -3.87 4.02 1.32
CA TYR A 33 -4.09 3.22 2.55
C TYR A 33 -5.16 3.80 3.46
N GLU A 34 -5.19 5.12 3.61
CA GLU A 34 -6.23 5.79 4.40
C GLU A 34 -7.62 5.60 3.80
N LEU A 35 -7.73 5.63 2.46
CA LEU A 35 -9.00 5.37 1.77
C LEU A 35 -9.41 3.90 1.91
N THR A 36 -8.48 2.98 1.73
CA THR A 36 -8.73 1.54 1.88
C THR A 36 -9.15 1.18 3.30
N LYS A 37 -8.52 1.77 4.33
CA LYS A 37 -8.94 1.57 5.73
C LYS A 37 -10.38 2.05 5.96
N ARG A 38 -10.76 3.20 5.43
CA ARG A 38 -12.15 3.70 5.51
C ARG A 38 -13.13 2.75 4.84
N LEU A 39 -12.80 2.26 3.64
CA LEU A 39 -13.62 1.27 2.93
C LEU A 39 -13.73 -0.06 3.69
N LEU A 40 -12.66 -0.54 4.33
CA LEU A 40 -12.68 -1.75 5.14
C LEU A 40 -13.56 -1.61 6.39
N GLN A 41 -13.55 -0.42 7.02
CA GLN A 41 -14.46 -0.10 8.13
C GLN A 41 -15.92 -0.05 7.67
N GLU A 42 -16.21 0.60 6.53
CA GLU A 42 -17.57 0.61 5.96
C GLU A 42 -18.05 -0.79 5.55
N ALA A 43 -17.12 -1.65 5.10
CA ALA A 43 -17.40 -3.03 4.74
C ALA A 43 -17.55 -3.98 5.95
N ASN A 44 -17.45 -3.48 7.19
CA ASN A 44 -17.46 -4.30 8.43
C ASN A 44 -16.42 -5.44 8.40
N LEU A 45 -15.28 -5.24 7.73
CA LEU A 45 -14.17 -6.19 7.68
C LEU A 45 -13.09 -5.89 8.73
N SER A 46 -13.43 -5.06 9.73
CA SER A 46 -12.54 -4.61 10.82
C SER A 46 -12.66 -5.44 12.09
#